data_AF-A0A2W7QLG9-F1
#
_entry.id   AF-A0A2W7QLG9-F1
#
_cell.length_a   1.000
_cell.length_b   1.000
_cell.length_c   1.000
_cell.angle_alpha   90.00
_cell.angle_beta   90.00
_cell.angle_gamma   90.00
#
_symmetry.space_group_name_H-M   'P 1'
#
loop_
_entity.id
_entity.type
_entity.pdbx_description
1 polymer ?
#
loop_
_entity_poly.entity_id
_entity_poly.type
_entity_poly.pdbx_seq_one_letter_code
_entity_poly.pdbx_strand_id
1 'polypeptide(L)'
;MYRALFALMFLALPAHADGLGPKISGDARMGLVYDRAPDWAQQRENGLRMTARARLKFEFTGETDGGVRFGAAFRLDPDTQRPKSPSVFIGE
;
A
#
# COMPACT_ATOMS: atom_id res chain seq x y z
N MET A 1 -9.52 9.73 20.21
CA MET A 1 -8.45 10.58 19.63
C MET A 1 -7.05 9.96 19.67
N TYR A 2 -6.78 8.93 20.48
CA TYR A 2 -5.45 8.28 20.55
C TYR A 2 -5.04 7.42 19.34
N ARG A 3 -6.00 7.01 18.49
CA ARG A 3 -5.73 6.09 17.37
C ARG A 3 -4.88 6.74 16.27
N ALA A 4 -5.03 8.04 16.05
CA ALA A 4 -4.26 8.79 15.05
C ALA A 4 -2.80 9.00 15.50
N LEU A 5 -2.57 9.17 16.81
CA LEU A 5 -1.22 9.31 17.39
C LEU A 5 -0.41 8.01 17.25
N PHE A 6 -1.05 6.85 17.45
CA PHE A 6 -0.39 5.55 17.25
C PHE A 6 0.03 5.33 15.78
N ALA A 7 -0.81 5.74 14.82
CA ALA A 7 -0.48 5.65 13.41
C ALA A 7 0.70 6.55 13.02
N LEU A 8 0.82 7.73 13.64
CA LEU A 8 1.92 8.66 13.40
C LEU A 8 3.25 8.19 14.01
N MET A 9 3.20 7.51 15.17
CA MET A 9 4.41 6.93 15.80
C MET A 9 5.06 5.83 14.95
N PHE A 10 4.27 5.03 14.22
CA PHE A 10 4.81 4.02 13.30
C PHE A 10 5.48 4.63 12.07
N LEU A 11 5.06 5.83 11.65
CA LEU A 11 5.62 6.53 10.48
C LEU A 11 6.98 7.17 10.77
N ALA A 12 7.29 7.44 12.04
CA ALA A 12 8.49 8.16 12.47
C ALA A 12 9.69 7.24 12.80
N LEU A 13 9.56 5.91 12.69
CA LEU A 13 10.68 4.99 12.88
C LEU A 13 11.63 5.10 11.68
N PRO A 14 12.89 5.52 11.86
CA PRO A 14 13.86 5.53 10.78
C PRO A 14 14.09 4.08 10.35
N ALA A 15 13.68 3.76 9.12
CA ALA A 15 13.83 2.46 8.47
C ALA A 15 15.30 2.22 8.09
N HIS A 16 16.18 2.11 9.08
CA HIS A 16 17.59 1.75 8.90
C HIS A 16 17.82 0.39 9.55
N ALA A 17 17.12 -0.62 9.04
CA ALA A 17 17.45 -2.02 9.29
C ALA A 17 18.06 -2.58 8.02
N ASP A 18 19.38 -2.76 8.07
CA ASP A 18 20.18 -3.37 7.02
C ASP A 18 19.60 -4.75 6.67
N GLY A 19 19.05 -4.89 5.47
CA GLY A 19 18.66 -6.17 4.86
C GLY A 19 17.48 -6.93 5.49
N LEU A 20 17.53 -7.14 6.80
CA LEU A 20 16.72 -8.03 7.62
C LEU A 20 15.77 -7.24 8.53
N GLY A 21 14.58 -7.78 8.78
CA GLY A 21 13.54 -7.19 9.60
C GLY A 21 12.33 -6.69 8.81
N PRO A 22 11.40 -5.97 9.47
CA PRO A 22 10.19 -5.45 8.86
C PRO A 22 10.49 -4.19 8.03
N LYS A 23 10.02 -4.20 6.78
CA LYS A 23 10.08 -3.08 5.84
C LYS A 23 8.67 -2.68 5.44
N ILE A 24 8.39 -1.39 5.56
CA ILE A 24 7.12 -0.80 5.14
C ILE A 24 7.44 0.20 4.04
N SER A 25 6.80 0.04 2.89
CA SER A 25 6.93 0.93 1.76
C SER A 25 5.58 1.14 1.09
N GLY A 26 5.40 2.24 0.39
CA GLY A 26 4.12 2.52 -0.26
C GLY A 26 4.15 3.79 -1.08
N ASP A 27 3.07 4.00 -1.82
CA ASP A 27 2.84 5.23 -2.57
C ASP A 27 1.37 5.63 -2.47
N ALA A 28 1.12 6.92 -2.36
CA ALA A 28 -0.22 7.48 -2.36
C ALA A 28 -0.34 8.52 -3.48
N ARG A 29 -1.42 8.45 -4.23
CA ARG A 29 -1.76 9.39 -5.30
C ARG A 29 -3.19 9.87 -5.11
N MET A 30 -3.39 11.16 -5.29
CA MET A 30 -4.71 11.79 -5.21
C MET A 30 -4.85 12.77 -6.37
N GLY A 31 -6.05 12.86 -6.94
CA GLY A 31 -6.34 13.73 -8.06
C GLY A 31 -7.82 14.06 -8.18
N LEU A 32 -8.10 15.03 -9.04
CA LEU A 32 -9.44 15.45 -9.42
C LEU A 32 -9.60 15.18 -10.92
N VAL A 33 -10.69 14.52 -11.29
CA VAL A 33 -11.04 14.23 -12.67
C VAL A 33 -12.32 14.98 -12.98
N TYR A 34 -12.28 15.89 -13.95
CA TYR A 34 -13.48 16.52 -14.48
C TYR A 34 -13.96 15.69 -15.67
N ASP A 35 -15.16 15.14 -15.55
CA ASP A 35 -15.79 14.37 -16.62
C ASP A 35 -16.94 15.18 -17.22
N ARG A 36 -16.96 15.29 -18.54
CA ARG A 36 -18.01 15.96 -19.31
C ARG A 36 -18.66 14.91 -20.20
N ALA A 37 -19.91 14.59 -19.91
CA ALA A 37 -20.71 13.72 -20.75
C ALA A 37 -20.90 14.36 -22.15
N PRO A 38 -20.87 13.57 -23.23
CA PRO A 38 -21.09 14.08 -24.57
C PRO A 38 -22.52 14.62 -24.75
N ASP A 39 -22.67 15.64 -25.59
CA ASP A 39 -23.90 16.46 -25.72
C ASP A 39 -25.18 15.66 -26.02
N TRP A 40 -25.07 14.44 -26.55
CA TRP A 40 -26.19 13.55 -26.86
C TRP A 40 -26.73 12.79 -25.64
N ALA A 41 -25.99 12.74 -24.53
CA ALA A 41 -26.39 12.08 -23.29
C ALA A 41 -27.08 13.11 -22.37
N GLN A 42 -28.36 13.41 -22.65
CA GLN A 42 -29.14 14.49 -22.02
C GLN A 42 -29.29 14.45 -20.49
N GLN A 43 -28.76 13.45 -19.76
CA GLN A 43 -28.94 13.30 -18.32
C GLN A 43 -27.80 12.53 -17.61
N ARG A 44 -26.52 12.79 -17.93
CA ARG A 44 -25.43 12.30 -17.06
C ARG A 44 -24.58 13.41 -16.48
N GLU A 45 -24.39 13.30 -15.18
CA GLU A 45 -23.72 14.20 -14.24
C GLU A 45 -22.37 14.71 -14.79
N ASN A 46 -22.38 15.88 -15.42
CA ASN A 46 -21.15 16.64 -15.61
C ASN A 46 -20.63 17.02 -14.22
N GLY A 47 -19.43 16.57 -13.88
CA GLY A 47 -19.02 16.60 -12.48
C GLY A 47 -17.52 16.49 -12.27
N LEU A 48 -17.08 17.11 -11.18
CA LEU A 48 -15.73 16.93 -10.65
C LEU A 48 -15.74 15.71 -9.73
N ARG A 49 -14.97 14.68 -10.09
CA ARG A 49 -14.80 13.46 -9.31
C ARG A 49 -13.44 13.43 -8.63
N MET A 50 -13.42 13.20 -7.32
CA MET A 50 -12.17 12.94 -6.60
C MET A 50 -11.74 11.48 -6.81
N THR A 51 -10.46 11.28 -7.12
CA THR A 51 -9.83 9.96 -7.19
C THR A 51 -8.66 9.91 -6.21
N ALA A 52 -8.56 8.84 -5.45
CA ALA A 52 -7.46 8.61 -4.52
C ALA A 52 -7.10 7.12 -4.52
N ARG A 53 -5.80 6.84 -4.52
CA ARG A 53 -5.25 5.48 -4.44
C ARG A 53 -4.04 5.46 -3.53
N ALA A 54 -4.06 4.56 -2.55
CA ALA A 54 -2.95 4.33 -1.64
C ALA A 54 -2.52 2.87 -1.74
N ARG A 55 -1.25 2.62 -2.03
CA ARG A 55 -0.66 1.28 -2.09
C ARG A 55 0.32 1.12 -0.95
N LEU A 56 0.21 0.02 -0.22
CA LEU A 56 1.09 -0.33 0.89
C LEU A 56 1.71 -1.71 0.63
N LYS A 57 3.02 -1.83 0.82
CA LYS A 57 3.77 -3.08 0.80
C LYS A 57 4.43 -3.25 2.17
N PHE A 58 4.08 -4.33 2.83
CA PHE A 58 4.79 -4.83 4.00
C PHE A 58 5.65 -6.01 3.59
N GLU A 59 6.90 -6.04 4.03
CA GLU A 59 7.84 -7.12 3.80
C GLU A 59 8.56 -7.42 5.12
N PHE A 60 8.68 -8.69 5.45
CA PHE A 60 9.43 -9.16 6.60
C PHE A 60 10.42 -10.20 6.10
N THR A 61 11.69 -10.01 6.45
CA THR A 61 12.77 -10.93 6.09
C THR A 61 13.60 -11.24 7.33
N GLY A 62 14.01 -12.49 7.48
CA GLY A 62 14.83 -12.97 8.57
C GLY A 62 15.83 -14.01 8.07
N GLU A 63 16.90 -14.21 8.82
CA GLU A 63 17.91 -15.22 8.54
C GLU A 63 18.13 -16.02 9.82
N THR A 64 18.19 -17.34 9.70
CA THR A 64 18.51 -18.22 10.84
C THR A 64 20.02 -18.26 11.08
N ASP A 65 20.45 -18.67 12.27
CA ASP A 65 21.87 -18.83 12.60
C ASP A 65 22.60 -19.84 11.68
N GLY A 66 21.85 -20.66 10.94
CA GLY A 66 22.35 -21.59 9.92
C GLY A 66 22.36 -21.03 8.49
N GLY A 67 22.10 -19.73 8.30
CA GLY A 67 22.11 -19.06 6.99
C GLY A 67 20.84 -19.23 6.15
N VAL A 68 19.76 -19.81 6.70
CA VAL A 68 18.50 -19.97 5.96
C VAL A 68 17.68 -18.70 6.03
N ARG A 69 17.38 -18.10 4.88
CA ARG A 69 16.52 -16.92 4.79
C ARG A 69 15.04 -17.29 4.79
N PHE A 70 14.22 -16.49 5.44
CA PHE A 70 12.77 -16.65 5.42
C PHE A 70 12.11 -15.29 5.38
N GLY A 71 10.89 -15.25 4.84
CA GLY A 71 10.17 -13.98 4.82
C GLY A 71 8.75 -14.08 4.32
N ALA A 72 8.03 -12.99 4.51
CA ALA A 72 6.66 -12.80 4.07
C ALA A 72 6.49 -11.40 3.52
N ALA A 73 5.73 -11.25 2.44
CA ALA A 73 5.34 -9.96 1.92
C ALA A 73 3.85 -9.94 1.58
N PHE A 74 3.19 -8.84 1.93
CA PHE A 74 1.80 -8.60 1.53
C PHE A 74 1.63 -7.17 1.01
N ARG A 75 0.76 -7.01 0.02
CA ARG A 75 0.49 -5.73 -0.63
C ARG A 75 -0.99 -5.39 -0.51
N LEU A 76 -1.30 -4.23 0.04
CA LEU A 76 -2.63 -3.65 0.06
C LEU A 76 -2.75 -2.66 -1.09
N ASP A 77 -3.74 -2.88 -1.94
CA ASP A 77 -4.10 -1.99 -3.04
C ASP A 77 -5.63 -1.91 -3.12
N PRO A 78 -6.27 -0.82 -2.64
CA PRO A 78 -7.71 -0.70 -2.49
C PRO A 78 -8.46 -0.73 -3.82
N ASP A 79 -7.76 -0.48 -4.93
CA ASP A 79 -8.31 -0.46 -6.28
C ASP A 79 -8.43 -1.87 -6.88
N THR A 80 -7.89 -2.88 -6.19
CA THR A 80 -7.95 -4.27 -6.65
C THR A 80 -9.06 -5.00 -5.88
N GLN A 81 -10.15 -5.38 -6.57
CA GLN A 81 -11.24 -6.14 -5.96
C GLN A 81 -10.78 -7.47 -5.32
N ARG A 82 -9.63 -7.98 -5.77
CA ARG A 82 -8.94 -9.13 -5.16
C ARG A 82 -7.63 -8.66 -4.53
N PRO A 83 -7.47 -8.74 -3.20
CA PRO A 83 -6.18 -8.58 -2.55
C PRO A 83 -5.16 -9.52 -3.20
N LYS A 84 -3.95 -9.03 -3.52
CA LYS A 84 -2.88 -9.93 -3.96
C LYS A 84 -2.52 -10.86 -2.80
N SER A 85 -2.46 -12.16 -3.08
CA SER A 85 -2.11 -13.17 -2.07
C SER A 85 -0.75 -12.82 -1.44
N PRO A 86 -0.61 -12.99 -0.11
CA PRO A 86 0.68 -12.88 0.56
C PRO A 86 1.68 -13.85 -0.07
N SER A 87 2.91 -13.41 -0.29
CA SER A 87 4.02 -14.29 -0.70
C SER A 87 4.84 -14.64 0.54
N VAL A 88 5.05 -15.94 0.78
CA VAL A 88 5.91 -16.44 1.85
C VAL A 88 7.04 -17.23 1.21
N PHE A 89 8.27 -17.03 1.67
CA PHE A 89 9.44 -17.78 1.21
C PHE A 89 10.25 -18.30 2.40
N ILE A 90 10.88 -19.45 2.20
CA ILE A 90 11.80 -20.10 3.13
C ILE A 90 12.91 -20.69 2.25
N GLY A 91 14.17 -20.39 2.57
CA GLY A 91 15.35 -20.70 1.76
C GLY A 91 15.91 -19.50 0.97
N GLU A 92 17.13 -19.68 0.45
CA GLU A 92 17.61 -19.00 -0.76
C GLU A 92 17.09 -19.72 -2.01
#